data_AF-C4YUA9-F1
#
_entry.id   AF-C4YUA9-F1
#
_cell.length_a   1.000
_cell.length_b   1.000
_cell.length_c   1.000
_cell.angle_alpha   90.00
_cell.angle_beta   90.00
_cell.angle_gamma   90.00
#
_symmetry.space_group_name_H-M   'P 1'
#
loop_
_entity.id
_entity.type
_entity.pdbx_description
1 polymer ?
#
loop_
_entity_poly.entity_id
_entity_poly.type
_entity_poly.pdbx_seq_one_letter_code
_entity_poly.pdbx_strand_id
1 'polypeptide(L)'
;MKKDITALFYFVDDFCKVAEYWISRSFLPISNKKPTRESKISHSELLTIVLLYHQSPCKNFKYFYMSYLQLYKSEFVTLPSYTRFIALKPRILTYLVLLLEWYMYQSQPTGVSYIDATSLAICHPKRVSRNKVFAGIAALGKTTKGWFFGFKLHLLINELGEIQGLKLTPGNIDDRVPVPE
;
A
#
# COMPACT_ATOMS: atom_id res chain seq x y z
N MET A 1 -10.21 20.37 10.71
CA MET A 1 -10.13 20.01 12.14
C MET A 1 -8.96 19.06 12.32
N LYS A 2 -8.03 19.37 13.23
CA LYS A 2 -6.90 18.49 13.57
C LYS A 2 -7.46 17.29 14.34
N LYS A 3 -7.16 16.07 13.88
CA LYS A 3 -7.50 14.83 14.59
C LYS A 3 -6.35 14.47 15.52
N ASP A 4 -6.63 13.81 16.63
CA ASP A 4 -5.56 13.21 17.42
C ASP A 4 -4.97 12.02 16.65
N ILE A 5 -3.65 12.01 16.48
CA ILE A 5 -2.91 10.95 15.78
C ILE A 5 -2.12 10.07 16.74
N THR A 6 -2.20 10.29 18.05
CA THR A 6 -1.39 9.61 19.06
C THR A 6 -1.59 8.10 19.03
N ALA A 7 -2.84 7.65 19.04
CA ALA A 7 -3.18 6.21 18.99
C ALA A 7 -2.72 5.56 17.68
N LEU A 8 -2.90 6.26 16.54
CA LEU A 8 -2.44 5.79 15.23
C LEU A 8 -0.92 5.67 15.19
N PHE A 9 -0.21 6.72 15.63
CA PHE A 9 1.25 6.74 15.63
C PHE A 9 1.83 5.69 16.57
N TYR A 10 1.26 5.53 17.77
CA TYR A 10 1.68 4.52 18.74
C TYR A 10 1.57 3.10 18.15
N PHE A 11 0.42 2.76 17.57
CA PHE A 11 0.22 1.48 16.88
C PHE A 11 1.24 1.28 15.74
N VAL A 12 1.40 2.30 14.88
CA VAL A 12 2.32 2.24 13.74
C VAL A 12 3.76 2.09 14.18
N ASP A 13 4.18 2.78 15.24
CA ASP A 13 5.54 2.74 15.75
C ASP A 13 5.88 1.38 16.36
N ASP A 14 4.98 0.82 17.16
CA ASP A 14 5.17 -0.53 17.72
C ASP A 14 5.17 -1.60 16.62
N PHE A 15 4.30 -1.48 15.61
CA PHE A 15 4.34 -2.32 14.42
C PHE A 15 5.68 -2.20 13.68
N CYS A 16 6.16 -0.98 13.43
CA CYS A 16 7.40 -0.74 12.70
C CYS A 16 8.62 -1.33 13.42
N LYS A 17 8.71 -1.24 14.75
CA LYS A 17 9.79 -1.87 15.54
C LYS A 17 9.81 -3.39 15.35
N VAL A 18 8.65 -4.04 15.39
CA VAL A 18 8.54 -5.49 15.17
C VAL A 18 8.85 -5.85 13.72
N ALA A 19 8.34 -5.09 12.76
CA ALA A 19 8.59 -5.31 11.34
C ALA A 19 10.08 -5.14 10.99
N GLU A 20 10.76 -4.12 11.52
CA GLU A 20 12.20 -3.88 11.32
C GLU A 20 13.04 -5.06 11.81
N TYR A 21 12.69 -5.65 12.95
CA TYR A 21 13.33 -6.84 13.46
C TYR A 21 13.27 -8.01 12.47
N TRP A 22 12.08 -8.30 11.91
CA TRP A 22 11.91 -9.38 10.93
C TRP A 22 12.56 -9.05 9.58
N ILE A 23 12.41 -7.82 9.10
CA ILE A 23 13.00 -7.37 7.83
C ILE A 23 14.53 -7.49 7.89
N SER A 24 15.16 -7.09 8.99
CA SER A 24 16.63 -7.16 9.12
C SER A 24 17.19 -8.58 9.08
N ARG A 25 16.37 -9.58 9.40
CA ARG A 25 16.74 -11.01 9.41
C ARG A 25 16.43 -11.73 8.12
N SER A 26 15.30 -11.42 7.50
CA SER A 26 14.79 -12.15 6.32
C SER A 26 15.38 -11.64 5.00
N PHE A 27 15.80 -10.38 4.93
CA PHE A 27 16.37 -9.81 3.72
C PHE A 27 17.90 -9.87 3.75
N LEU A 28 18.49 -10.40 2.68
CA LEU A 28 19.93 -10.29 2.45
C LEU A 28 20.30 -8.80 2.33
N PRO A 29 21.45 -8.37 2.87
CA PRO A 29 21.92 -7.01 2.68
C PRO A 29 22.07 -6.75 1.17
N ILE A 30 21.17 -5.93 0.63
CA ILE A 30 21.06 -5.62 -0.81
C ILE A 30 22.37 -5.02 -1.34
N SER A 31 23.18 -4.41 -0.45
CA SER A 31 24.51 -3.91 -0.77
C SER A 31 25.31 -3.66 0.50
N ASN A 32 26.63 -3.87 0.44
CA ASN A 32 27.58 -3.40 1.48
C ASN A 32 27.76 -1.87 1.48
N LYS A 33 27.13 -1.15 0.54
CA LYS A 33 27.19 0.31 0.47
C LYS A 33 26.22 0.92 1.47
N LYS A 34 26.78 1.48 2.56
CA LYS A 34 26.03 2.33 3.47
C LYS A 34 25.54 3.59 2.73
N PRO A 35 24.31 4.04 2.95
CA PRO A 35 23.83 5.27 2.34
C PRO A 35 24.69 6.45 2.78
N THR A 36 25.04 7.33 1.85
CA THR A 36 25.84 8.54 2.13
C THR A 36 25.13 9.49 3.10
N ARG A 37 23.79 9.38 3.22
CA ARG A 37 22.96 10.16 4.14
C ARG A 37 21.83 9.32 4.67
N GLU A 38 21.65 9.36 5.99
CA GLU A 38 20.49 8.78 6.64
C GLU A 38 19.28 9.71 6.55
N SER A 39 18.10 9.11 6.53
CA SER A 39 16.84 9.85 6.54
C SER A 39 16.60 10.39 7.95
N LYS A 40 16.27 11.68 8.07
CA LYS A 40 15.86 12.27 9.36
C LYS A 40 14.42 11.93 9.76
N ILE A 41 13.66 11.34 8.84
CA ILE A 41 12.29 10.86 9.07
C ILE A 41 12.34 9.33 9.17
N SER A 42 11.67 8.78 10.18
CA SER A 42 11.60 7.34 10.46
C SER A 42 10.59 6.61 9.55
N HIS A 43 10.64 5.27 9.51
CA HIS A 43 9.63 4.49 8.80
C HIS A 43 8.24 4.66 9.44
N SER A 44 8.16 4.73 10.78
CA SER A 44 6.91 4.98 11.53
C SER A 44 6.25 6.30 11.12
N GLU A 45 7.04 7.38 11.01
CA GLU A 45 6.54 8.70 10.58
C GLU A 45 6.07 8.68 9.12
N LEU A 46 6.86 8.09 8.22
CA LEU A 46 6.49 7.96 6.80
C LEU A 46 5.18 7.18 6.65
N LEU A 47 5.05 6.06 7.35
CA LEU A 47 3.87 5.20 7.30
C LEU A 47 2.65 5.92 7.88
N THR A 48 2.79 6.58 9.03
CA THR A 48 1.73 7.37 9.67
C THR A 48 1.23 8.48 8.74
N ILE A 49 2.12 9.22 8.07
CA ILE A 49 1.73 10.29 7.13
C ILE A 49 0.91 9.73 5.96
N VAL A 50 1.27 8.55 5.44
CA VAL A 50 0.52 7.92 4.34
C VAL A 50 -0.84 7.42 4.81
N LEU A 51 -0.94 6.81 6.00
CA LEU A 51 -2.22 6.40 6.56
C LEU A 51 -3.13 7.61 6.88
N LEU A 52 -2.55 8.67 7.43
CA LEU A 52 -3.24 9.91 7.72
C LEU A 52 -3.79 10.57 6.45
N TYR A 53 -3.09 10.47 5.32
CA TYR A 53 -3.62 10.93 4.03
C TYR A 53 -4.93 10.22 3.67
N HIS A 54 -4.98 8.89 3.80
CA HIS A 54 -6.19 8.12 3.49
C HIS A 54 -7.35 8.39 4.45
N GLN A 55 -7.07 8.81 5.67
CA GLN A 55 -8.09 9.28 6.64
C GLN A 55 -8.46 10.76 6.49
N SER A 56 -7.74 11.50 5.65
CA SER A 56 -7.96 12.92 5.41
C SER A 56 -9.02 13.13 4.32
N PRO A 57 -9.71 14.28 4.30
CA PRO A 57 -10.64 14.63 3.23
C PRO A 57 -9.92 15.08 1.93
N CYS A 58 -8.58 15.07 1.90
CA CYS A 58 -7.81 15.60 0.79
C CYS A 58 -7.83 14.64 -0.42
N LYS A 59 -8.25 15.16 -1.58
CA LYS A 59 -8.34 14.37 -2.83
C LYS A 59 -6.99 14.01 -3.45
N ASN A 60 -5.94 14.77 -3.15
CA ASN A 60 -4.61 14.53 -3.71
C ASN A 60 -3.52 14.68 -2.64
N PHE A 61 -2.48 13.87 -2.80
CA PHE A 61 -1.41 13.77 -1.83
C PHE A 61 -0.56 15.06 -1.72
N LYS A 62 -0.39 15.79 -2.82
CA LYS A 62 0.39 17.03 -2.84
C LYS A 62 -0.25 18.12 -1.96
N TYR A 63 -1.56 18.31 -2.11
CA TYR A 63 -2.32 19.26 -1.30
C TYR A 63 -2.36 18.83 0.17
N PHE A 64 -2.58 17.54 0.43
CA PHE A 64 -2.48 16.99 1.77
C PHE A 64 -1.14 17.33 2.42
N TYR A 65 -0.03 17.04 1.74
CA TYR A 65 1.31 17.23 2.29
C TYR A 65 1.68 18.71 2.50
N MET A 66 1.35 19.56 1.52
CA MET A 66 1.76 20.97 1.57
C MET A 66 0.87 21.83 2.47
N SER A 67 -0.41 21.47 2.62
CA SER A 67 -1.38 22.29 3.34
C SER A 67 -1.93 21.59 4.58
N TYR A 68 -2.53 20.41 4.43
CA TYR A 68 -3.21 19.74 5.54
C TYR A 68 -2.23 19.22 6.61
N LEU A 69 -1.10 18.66 6.20
CA LEU A 69 -0.08 18.11 7.10
C LEU A 69 0.60 19.18 7.95
N GLN A 70 0.53 20.46 7.55
CA GLN A 70 1.08 21.58 8.34
C GLN A 70 0.36 21.75 9.68
N LEU A 71 -0.87 21.24 9.82
CA LEU A 71 -1.58 21.17 11.11
C LEU A 71 -0.85 20.28 12.14
N TYR A 72 0.00 19.36 11.66
CA TYR A 72 0.76 18.39 12.45
C TYR A 72 2.26 18.70 12.48
N LYS A 73 2.65 19.94 12.16
CA LYS A 73 4.06 20.35 12.08
C LYS A 73 4.79 20.20 13.42
N SER A 74 4.07 20.37 14.53
CA SER A 74 4.60 20.15 15.89
C SER A 74 4.94 18.68 16.16
N GLU A 75 4.17 17.75 15.59
CA GLU A 75 4.32 16.31 15.73
C GLU A 75 5.40 15.76 14.78
N PHE A 76 5.56 16.37 13.61
CA PHE A 76 6.56 15.99 12.60
C PHE A 76 7.64 17.06 12.46
N VAL A 77 8.51 17.20 13.46
CA VAL A 77 9.53 18.27 13.53
C VAL A 77 10.52 18.21 12.35
N THR A 78 10.89 17.02 11.91
CA THR A 78 11.89 16.78 10.85
C THR A 78 11.26 16.47 9.48
N LEU A 79 10.11 17.08 9.18
CA LEU A 79 9.39 16.82 7.93
C LEU A 79 10.23 17.21 6.70
N PRO A 80 10.49 16.28 5.74
CA PRO A 80 11.23 16.61 4.54
C PRO A 80 10.42 17.46 3.56
N SER A 81 11.07 18.00 2.52
CA SER A 81 10.33 18.60 1.40
C SER A 81 9.44 17.56 0.71
N TYR A 82 8.35 18.00 0.06
CA TYR A 82 7.45 17.10 -0.68
C TYR A 82 8.20 16.20 -1.68
N THR A 83 9.12 16.78 -2.46
CA THR A 83 9.91 16.03 -3.44
C THR A 83 10.75 14.95 -2.78
N ARG A 84 11.36 15.26 -1.63
CA ARG A 84 12.12 14.28 -0.84
C ARG A 84 11.20 13.21 -0.25
N PHE A 85 10.01 13.57 0.24
CA PHE A 85 9.04 12.61 0.74
C PHE A 85 8.62 11.62 -0.35
N ILE A 86 8.28 12.11 -1.55
CA ILE A 86 7.90 11.24 -2.68
C ILE A 86 9.04 10.26 -3.03
N ALA A 87 10.30 10.70 -2.97
CA ALA A 87 11.44 9.82 -3.18
C ALA A 87 11.64 8.78 -2.07
N LEU A 88 11.21 9.07 -0.83
CA LEU A 88 11.30 8.17 0.31
C LEU A 88 10.11 7.21 0.40
N LYS A 89 8.92 7.61 -0.08
CA LYS A 89 7.67 6.85 0.02
C LYS A 89 7.76 5.38 -0.44
N PRO A 90 8.52 4.99 -1.48
CA PRO A 90 8.64 3.57 -1.86
C PRO A 90 9.26 2.68 -0.76
N ARG A 91 10.03 3.25 0.17
CA ARG A 91 10.70 2.50 1.25
C ARG A 91 9.72 1.86 2.24
N ILE A 92 8.51 2.41 2.37
CA ILE A 92 7.50 1.87 3.27
C ILE A 92 6.61 0.80 2.63
N LEU A 93 6.85 0.43 1.36
CA LEU A 93 6.03 -0.57 0.68
C LEU A 93 6.04 -1.92 1.41
N THR A 94 7.22 -2.40 1.82
CA THR A 94 7.34 -3.66 2.58
C THR A 94 6.53 -3.61 3.87
N TYR A 95 6.58 -2.50 4.59
CA TYR A 95 5.80 -2.31 5.83
C TYR A 95 4.30 -2.33 5.57
N LEU A 96 3.83 -1.71 4.49
CA LEU A 96 2.41 -1.75 4.10
C LEU A 96 1.95 -3.16 3.76
N VAL A 97 2.78 -3.95 3.07
CA VAL A 97 2.47 -5.35 2.74
C VAL A 97 2.42 -6.20 4.00
N LEU A 98 3.41 -6.10 4.88
CA LEU A 98 3.42 -6.81 6.16
C LEU A 98 2.25 -6.42 7.05
N LEU A 99 1.87 -5.14 7.06
CA LEU A 99 0.72 -4.66 7.82
C LEU A 99 -0.58 -5.25 7.26
N LEU A 100 -0.73 -5.30 5.94
CA LEU A 100 -1.87 -5.94 5.29
C LEU A 100 -1.94 -7.44 5.61
N GLU A 101 -0.82 -8.15 5.52
CA GLU A 101 -0.73 -9.57 5.88
C GLU A 101 -1.08 -9.79 7.36
N TRP A 102 -0.61 -8.91 8.26
CA TRP A 102 -0.97 -8.97 9.67
C TRP A 102 -2.47 -8.80 9.88
N TYR A 103 -3.10 -7.82 9.25
CA TYR A 103 -4.56 -7.67 9.32
C TYR A 103 -5.31 -8.88 8.76
N MET A 104 -4.80 -9.48 7.68
CA MET A 104 -5.38 -10.70 7.12
C MET A 104 -5.30 -11.87 8.09
N TYR A 105 -4.17 -12.02 8.79
CA TYR A 105 -3.99 -13.05 9.79
C TYR A 105 -4.89 -12.86 11.02
N GLN A 106 -5.20 -11.61 11.39
CA GLN A 106 -6.11 -11.30 12.51
C GLN A 106 -7.59 -11.46 12.16
N SER A 107 -7.93 -11.65 10.87
CA SER A 107 -9.32 -11.75 10.44
C SER A 107 -10.04 -12.97 11.03
N GLN A 108 -11.29 -12.77 11.45
CA GLN A 108 -12.08 -13.83 12.07
C GLN A 108 -12.61 -14.83 11.01
N PRO A 109 -12.54 -16.15 11.29
CA PRO A 109 -13.15 -17.16 10.44
C PRO A 109 -14.64 -17.26 10.74
N THR A 110 -15.42 -16.38 10.13
CA THR A 110 -16.87 -16.28 10.36
C THR A 110 -17.71 -17.30 9.58
N GLY A 111 -17.07 -18.02 8.65
CA GLY A 111 -17.71 -19.04 7.81
C GLY A 111 -18.40 -18.51 6.56
N VAL A 112 -18.54 -17.19 6.41
CA VAL A 112 -19.05 -16.54 5.20
C VAL A 112 -18.04 -15.51 4.72
N SER A 113 -17.71 -15.56 3.43
CA SER A 113 -16.77 -14.64 2.82
C SER A 113 -17.31 -14.14 1.49
N TYR A 114 -17.11 -12.85 1.23
CA TYR A 114 -17.46 -12.18 -0.02
C TYR A 114 -16.20 -11.99 -0.84
N ILE A 115 -16.27 -12.32 -2.13
CA ILE A 115 -15.20 -12.02 -3.08
C ILE A 115 -15.67 -11.01 -4.12
N ASP A 116 -14.83 -10.02 -4.38
CA ASP A 116 -14.97 -9.13 -5.52
C ASP A 116 -13.61 -8.86 -6.17
N ALA A 117 -13.63 -8.55 -7.47
CA ALA A 117 -12.45 -8.31 -8.27
C ALA A 117 -12.46 -6.88 -8.83
N THR A 118 -11.43 -6.10 -8.50
CA THR A 118 -11.24 -4.76 -9.05
C THR A 118 -10.15 -4.74 -10.13
N SER A 119 -10.45 -4.14 -11.29
CA SER A 119 -9.45 -3.96 -12.35
C SER A 119 -8.41 -2.90 -11.98
N LEU A 120 -7.12 -3.28 -12.02
CA LEU A 120 -5.98 -2.39 -11.88
C LEU A 120 -5.36 -2.13 -13.26
N ALA A 121 -5.80 -1.05 -13.90
CA ALA A 121 -5.30 -0.64 -15.21
C ALA A 121 -3.89 -0.05 -15.10
N ILE A 122 -2.94 -0.61 -15.85
CA ILE A 122 -1.54 -0.18 -15.88
C ILE A 122 -1.35 0.87 -16.97
N CYS A 123 -1.87 0.60 -18.16
CA CYS A 123 -1.84 1.53 -19.27
C CYS A 123 -3.10 1.40 -20.13
N HIS A 124 -3.31 2.39 -20.98
CA HIS A 124 -4.39 2.35 -21.97
C HIS A 124 -4.19 1.17 -22.95
N PRO A 125 -5.22 0.39 -23.33
CA PRO A 125 -5.10 -0.76 -24.24
C PRO A 125 -4.32 -0.48 -25.54
N LYS A 126 -4.50 0.71 -26.12
CA LYS A 126 -3.74 1.16 -27.31
C LYS A 126 -2.21 1.24 -27.12
N ARG A 127 -1.70 1.20 -25.89
CA ARG A 127 -0.27 1.32 -25.55
C ARG A 127 0.35 0.01 -25.05
N VAL A 128 -0.39 -1.10 -25.13
CA VAL A 128 0.08 -2.43 -24.66
C VAL A 128 1.40 -2.81 -25.31
N SER A 129 1.53 -2.64 -26.62
CA SER A 129 2.77 -2.97 -27.36
C SER A 129 4.01 -2.18 -26.93
N ARG A 130 3.82 -1.05 -26.23
CA ARG A 130 4.91 -0.21 -25.70
C ARG A 130 5.20 -0.49 -24.22
N ASN A 131 4.37 -1.27 -23.53
CA ASN A 131 4.58 -1.60 -22.13
C ASN A 131 5.59 -2.76 -22.01
N LYS A 132 6.81 -2.44 -21.56
CA LYS A 132 7.86 -3.43 -21.32
C LYS A 132 7.93 -3.89 -19.85
N VAL A 133 7.47 -3.04 -18.92
CA VAL A 133 7.62 -3.27 -17.47
C VAL A 133 6.78 -4.45 -16.99
N PHE A 134 5.59 -4.64 -17.54
CA PHE A 134 4.65 -5.69 -17.16
C PHE A 134 4.41 -6.70 -18.28
N ALA A 135 5.34 -6.77 -19.24
CA ALA A 135 5.27 -7.74 -20.32
C ALA A 135 5.30 -9.18 -19.75
N GLY A 136 4.39 -10.03 -20.21
CA GLY A 136 4.28 -11.42 -19.76
C GLY A 136 3.56 -11.64 -18.42
N ILE A 137 3.31 -10.59 -17.63
CA ILE A 137 2.61 -10.70 -16.33
C ILE A 137 1.26 -10.00 -16.30
N ALA A 138 1.08 -8.92 -17.06
CA ALA A 138 -0.21 -8.24 -17.22
C ALA A 138 -0.91 -8.69 -18.51
N ALA A 139 -2.25 -8.64 -18.52
CA ALA A 139 -3.06 -9.06 -19.66
C ALA A 139 -4.22 -8.10 -19.94
N LEU A 140 -4.78 -8.18 -21.15
CA LEU A 140 -5.99 -7.45 -21.53
C LEU A 140 -7.21 -8.10 -20.86
N GLY A 141 -7.90 -7.33 -20.02
CA GLY A 141 -9.17 -7.70 -19.41
C GLY A 141 -10.31 -6.83 -19.92
N LYS A 142 -11.54 -7.27 -19.71
CA LYS A 142 -12.75 -6.48 -19.97
C LYS A 142 -13.58 -6.40 -18.70
N THR A 143 -14.02 -5.19 -18.36
CA THR A 143 -14.99 -4.91 -17.30
C THR A 143 -16.25 -4.27 -17.90
N THR A 144 -17.24 -3.99 -17.07
CA THR A 144 -18.40 -3.16 -17.45
C THR A 144 -17.99 -1.76 -17.94
N LYS A 145 -16.84 -1.24 -17.47
CA LYS A 145 -16.28 0.04 -17.90
C LYS A 145 -15.49 -0.03 -19.21
N GLY A 146 -15.30 -1.23 -19.78
CA GLY A 146 -14.60 -1.47 -21.03
C GLY A 146 -13.29 -2.25 -20.87
N TRP A 147 -12.49 -2.22 -21.93
CA TRP A 147 -11.20 -2.92 -22.00
C TRP A 147 -10.12 -2.19 -21.21
N PHE A 148 -9.29 -2.95 -20.50
CA PHE A 148 -8.11 -2.44 -19.80
C PHE A 148 -6.94 -3.40 -19.97
N PHE A 149 -5.70 -2.90 -19.89
CA PHE A 149 -4.52 -3.73 -19.77
C PHE A 149 -3.95 -3.61 -18.37
N GLY A 150 -3.82 -4.74 -17.68
CA GLY A 150 -3.28 -4.75 -16.33
C GLY A 150 -3.59 -6.02 -15.56
N PHE A 151 -3.97 -5.83 -14.30
CA PHE A 151 -4.26 -6.90 -13.35
C PHE A 151 -5.70 -6.81 -12.84
N LYS A 152 -6.18 -7.90 -12.24
CA LYS A 152 -7.33 -7.90 -11.35
C LYS A 152 -6.85 -8.12 -9.92
N LEU A 153 -7.36 -7.31 -9.01
CA LEU A 153 -7.17 -7.46 -7.57
C LEU A 153 -8.42 -8.14 -7.00
N HIS A 154 -8.27 -9.38 -6.58
CA HIS A 154 -9.31 -10.16 -5.91
C HIS A 154 -9.16 -9.95 -4.41
N LEU A 155 -10.25 -9.55 -3.75
CA LEU A 155 -10.31 -9.35 -2.31
C LEU A 155 -11.35 -10.28 -1.72
N LEU A 156 -10.96 -11.02 -0.69
CA LEU A 156 -11.85 -11.81 0.14
C LEU A 156 -12.09 -11.06 1.44
N ILE A 157 -13.35 -10.79 1.78
CA ILE A 157 -13.75 -9.99 2.94
C ILE A 157 -14.86 -10.72 3.69
N ASN A 158 -14.81 -10.77 5.02
CA ASN A 158 -15.91 -11.31 5.83
C ASN A 158 -17.04 -10.28 6.04
N GLU A 159 -18.12 -10.69 6.69
CA GLU A 159 -19.26 -9.82 7.01
C GLU A 159 -18.93 -8.70 8.02
N LEU A 160 -17.78 -8.79 8.72
CA LEU A 160 -17.27 -7.74 9.59
C LEU A 160 -16.45 -6.68 8.83
N GLY A 161 -16.20 -6.88 7.53
CA GLY A 161 -15.39 -5.99 6.71
C GLY A 161 -13.88 -6.22 6.83
N GLU A 162 -13.46 -7.33 7.44
CA GLU A 162 -12.05 -7.71 7.58
C GLU A 162 -11.57 -8.42 6.30
N ILE A 163 -10.39 -8.04 5.84
CA ILE A 163 -9.77 -8.67 4.67
C ILE A 163 -9.24 -10.03 5.10
N GLN A 164 -9.69 -11.11 4.48
CA GLN A 164 -9.25 -12.48 4.75
C GLN A 164 -8.24 -12.98 3.72
N GLY A 165 -8.27 -12.42 2.52
CA GLY A 165 -7.54 -12.92 1.36
C GLY A 165 -7.33 -11.85 0.31
N LEU A 166 -6.18 -11.89 -0.36
CA LEU A 166 -5.88 -11.03 -1.49
C LEU A 166 -5.13 -11.81 -2.56
N LYS A 167 -5.52 -11.65 -3.82
CA LYS A 167 -4.80 -12.24 -4.95
C LYS A 167 -4.74 -11.28 -6.12
N LEU A 168 -3.56 -11.13 -6.68
CA LEU A 168 -3.35 -10.35 -7.90
C LEU A 168 -3.23 -11.31 -9.08
N THR A 169 -4.08 -11.15 -10.09
CA THR A 169 -4.03 -11.97 -11.31
C THR A 169 -3.90 -11.10 -12.56
N PRO A 170 -3.45 -11.64 -13.70
CA PRO A 170 -3.57 -10.94 -14.97
C PRO A 170 -5.03 -10.55 -15.27
N GLY A 171 -5.21 -9.48 -16.06
CA GLY A 171 -6.52 -8.89 -16.34
C GLY A 171 -7.56 -9.80 -16.99
N ASN A 172 -7.13 -10.89 -17.62
CA ASN A 172 -7.97 -11.84 -18.36
C ASN A 172 -8.39 -13.07 -17.54
N ILE A 173 -8.04 -13.17 -16.26
CA ILE A 173 -8.44 -14.30 -15.41
C ILE A 173 -9.91 -14.14 -14.99
N ASP A 174 -10.66 -15.24 -15.06
CA ASP A 174 -12.04 -15.35 -14.56
C ASP A 174 -12.06 -15.21 -13.03
N ASP A 175 -13.01 -14.47 -12.48
CA ASP A 175 -13.05 -14.12 -11.06
C ASP A 175 -13.36 -15.34 -10.14
N ARG A 176 -13.79 -16.47 -10.71
CA ARG A 176 -14.09 -17.72 -9.98
C ARG A 176 -12.88 -18.63 -9.74
N VAL A 177 -11.83 -18.48 -10.55
CA VAL A 177 -10.60 -19.32 -10.49
C VAL A 177 -9.62 -18.94 -9.35
N PRO A 178 -9.48 -17.67 -8.93
CA PRO A 178 -8.47 -17.26 -7.96
C PRO A 178 -8.69 -17.81 -6.55
N VAL A 179 -9.90 -18.23 -6.20
CA VAL A 179 -10.26 -18.80 -4.89
C VAL A 179 -9.86 -20.28 -4.90
N PRO A 180 -8.92 -20.72 -4.03
CA PRO A 180 -8.76 -22.15 -3.76
C PRO A 180 -10.05 -22.71 -3.18
N GLU A 181 -10.41 -23.95 -3.53
CA GLU A 181 -11.42 -24.71 -2.77
C GLU A 181 -11.04 -24.83 -1.28
#